data_AF-A0A8H4X0X4-F1
#
_entry.id   AF-A0A8H4X0X4-F1
#
_cell.length_a   1.000
_cell.length_b   1.000
_cell.length_c   1.000
_cell.angle_alpha   90.00
_cell.angle_beta   90.00
_cell.angle_gamma   90.00
#
_symmetry.space_group_name_H-M   'P 1'
#
loop_
_entity.id
_entity.type
_entity.pdbx_description
1 polymer ?
#
loop_
_entity_poly.entity_id
_entity_poly.type
_entity_poly.pdbx_seq_one_letter_code
_entity_poly.pdbx_strand_id
1 'polypeptide(L)'
;MRPVVPEEVDDLLKSRQVMIFNRTLLGPAYIETLVSCSPRLITSKGGKRLPLEVWYMIIDFANRYPENHQYFLVLPKLLQTNAGGDELVCERFKRWLPFCDIKTLKGFEMFQFFLAHPDESDNPNLDPKRLRFFYHPYPSAIFSPFSSSISFPFSSFDSTCAFPAALLASKIKFLHVELTVPDVIKNVEDGKCDCCLRKHVIGTDFKGRQGNRWNTFWELLDGLSDWYMTGFFFCPLCVGPEHARESIDVHESTSLSREEYNSWLLDRLESLGFKRPRWEDVPYSLEKWLWSMQKLSEMAVEEDRRRWSDVAHERETGGE
;
A
#
# COMPACT_ATOMS: atom_id res chain seq x y z
N MET A 1 9.56 0.64 6.52
CA MET A 1 10.81 0.84 5.74
C MET A 1 11.73 1.92 6.34
N ARG A 2 13.04 1.81 6.13
CA ARG A 2 14.04 2.83 6.49
C ARG A 2 14.96 3.17 5.31
N PRO A 3 15.57 4.38 5.25
CA PRO A 3 16.49 4.72 4.18
C PRO A 3 17.78 3.89 4.26
N VAL A 4 18.34 3.58 3.08
CA VAL A 4 19.67 2.97 2.96
C VAL A 4 20.75 4.00 3.25
N VAL A 5 21.80 3.59 3.96
CA VAL A 5 23.01 4.39 4.18
C VAL A 5 24.23 3.79 3.44
N PRO A 6 25.26 4.59 3.10
CA PRO A 6 26.40 4.12 2.32
C PRO A 6 27.14 2.91 2.90
N GLU A 7 27.22 2.82 4.23
CA GLU A 7 27.96 1.79 4.94
C GLU A 7 27.33 0.40 4.80
N GLU A 8 26.06 0.33 4.41
CA GLU A 8 25.30 -0.93 4.29
C GLU A 8 25.40 -1.56 2.90
N VAL A 9 26.00 -0.90 1.91
CA VAL A 9 25.97 -1.35 0.51
C VAL A 9 26.49 -2.79 0.35
N ASP A 10 27.57 -3.15 1.04
CA ASP A 10 28.12 -4.50 1.00
C ASP A 10 27.15 -5.54 1.60
N ASP A 11 26.45 -5.19 2.66
CA ASP A 11 25.48 -6.08 3.31
C ASP A 11 24.19 -6.20 2.50
N LEU A 12 23.80 -5.16 1.77
CA LEU A 12 22.70 -5.22 0.79
C LEU A 12 23.03 -6.17 -0.36
N LEU A 13 24.27 -6.15 -0.84
CA LEU A 13 24.71 -7.06 -1.91
C LEU A 13 24.77 -8.52 -1.45
N LYS A 14 25.08 -8.77 -0.17
CA LYS A 14 25.08 -10.12 0.42
C LYS A 14 23.67 -10.63 0.72
N SER A 15 22.85 -9.80 1.38
CA SER A 15 21.49 -10.18 1.80
C SER A 15 20.51 -10.25 0.62
N ARG A 16 20.77 -9.44 -0.41
CA ARG A 16 19.90 -9.28 -1.58
C ARG A 16 18.44 -9.04 -1.20
N GLN A 17 18.16 -8.29 -0.14
CA GLN A 17 16.78 -7.94 0.21
C GLN A 17 16.13 -7.03 -0.85
N VAL A 18 14.80 -7.11 -0.98
CA VAL A 18 14.03 -6.23 -1.86
C VAL A 18 14.03 -4.81 -1.30
N MET A 19 14.19 -3.82 -2.17
CA MET A 19 14.21 -2.39 -1.82
C MET A 19 13.12 -1.60 -2.57
N ILE A 20 12.68 -0.50 -1.98
CA ILE A 20 11.85 0.50 -2.67
C ILE A 20 12.75 1.63 -3.15
N PHE A 21 12.78 1.81 -4.46
CA PHE A 21 13.44 2.92 -5.15
C PHE A 21 12.42 3.97 -5.57
N ASN A 22 12.54 5.18 -5.02
CA ASN A 22 11.79 6.36 -5.45
C ASN A 22 12.54 7.08 -6.57
N ARG A 23 12.11 6.82 -7.80
CA ARG A 23 12.74 7.39 -9.00
C ARG A 23 12.62 8.91 -9.07
N THR A 24 11.52 9.46 -8.57
CA THR A 24 11.28 10.92 -8.60
C THR A 24 12.31 11.68 -7.77
N LEU A 25 12.81 11.06 -6.69
CA LEU A 25 13.76 11.69 -5.77
C LEU A 25 15.24 11.52 -6.14
N LEU A 26 15.57 10.69 -7.14
CA LEU A 26 16.97 10.47 -7.54
C LEU A 26 17.63 11.77 -8.05
N GLY A 27 16.95 12.52 -8.91
CA GLY A 27 17.44 13.79 -9.45
C GLY A 27 17.68 14.83 -8.35
N PRO A 28 16.68 15.12 -7.48
CA PRO A 28 16.86 15.97 -6.31
C PRO A 28 18.02 15.53 -5.42
N ALA A 29 18.17 14.24 -5.12
CA ALA A 29 19.27 13.71 -4.30
C ALA A 29 20.65 13.98 -4.93
N TYR A 30 20.75 13.83 -6.25
CA TYR A 30 21.95 14.17 -7.00
C TYR A 30 22.30 15.66 -6.90
N ILE A 31 21.31 16.55 -7.11
CA ILE A 31 21.53 17.99 -7.00
C ILE A 31 21.87 18.39 -5.57
N GLU A 32 21.21 17.83 -4.56
CA GLU A 32 21.53 18.08 -3.15
C GLU A 32 22.97 17.70 -2.82
N THR A 33 23.42 16.53 -3.28
CA THR A 33 24.81 16.08 -3.08
C THR A 33 25.80 17.02 -3.76
N LEU A 34 25.55 17.41 -5.02
CA LEU A 34 26.42 18.36 -5.74
C LEU A 34 26.50 19.73 -5.07
N VAL A 35 25.35 20.26 -4.65
CA VAL A 35 25.25 21.55 -3.95
C VAL A 35 25.96 21.48 -2.60
N SER A 36 25.79 20.39 -1.85
CA SER A 36 26.43 20.21 -0.54
C SER A 36 27.95 20.03 -0.64
N CYS A 37 28.47 19.38 -1.70
CA CYS A 37 29.91 19.21 -1.89
C CYS A 37 30.60 20.43 -2.50
N SER A 38 30.04 20.99 -3.58
CA SER A 38 30.64 22.14 -4.27
C SER A 38 29.62 22.84 -5.18
N PRO A 39 28.90 23.85 -4.67
CA PRO A 39 27.93 24.63 -5.48
C PRO A 39 28.57 25.27 -6.72
N ARG A 40 29.89 25.48 -6.68
CA ARG A 40 30.66 26.11 -7.75
C ARG A 40 30.69 25.29 -9.04
N LEU A 41 30.46 23.99 -8.96
CA LEU A 41 30.44 23.07 -10.11
C LEU A 41 29.16 23.18 -10.93
N ILE A 42 28.10 23.80 -10.39
CA ILE A 42 26.82 23.95 -11.09
C ILE A 42 26.78 25.32 -11.77
N THR A 43 27.19 25.36 -13.03
CA THR A 43 27.21 26.58 -13.84
C THR A 43 26.42 26.40 -15.13
N SER A 44 25.68 27.43 -15.54
CA SER A 44 25.12 27.51 -16.90
C SER A 44 26.22 27.54 -17.96
N LYS A 45 25.87 27.33 -19.23
CA LYS A 45 26.80 27.48 -20.37
C LYS A 45 27.52 28.84 -20.43
N GLY A 46 26.93 29.89 -19.86
CA GLY A 46 27.53 31.22 -19.77
C GLY A 46 28.30 31.49 -18.47
N GLY A 47 28.60 30.46 -17.67
CA GLY A 47 29.30 30.58 -16.40
C GLY A 47 28.47 31.18 -15.25
N LYS A 48 27.22 31.59 -15.51
CA LYS A 48 26.30 32.09 -14.47
C LYS A 48 25.92 30.97 -13.53
N ARG A 49 25.74 31.31 -12.25
CA ARG A 49 25.36 30.42 -11.15
C ARG A 49 24.07 30.90 -10.52
N LEU A 50 23.26 29.97 -10.04
CA LEU A 50 22.15 30.30 -9.15
C LEU A 50 22.68 30.50 -7.72
N PRO A 51 22.10 31.43 -6.94
CA PRO A 51 22.32 31.52 -5.51
C PRO A 51 21.99 30.19 -4.82
N LEU A 52 22.67 29.90 -3.72
CA LEU A 52 22.52 28.64 -2.98
C LEU A 52 21.09 28.46 -2.46
N GLU A 53 20.47 29.56 -2.05
CA GLU A 53 19.10 29.64 -1.54
C GLU A 53 18.10 29.15 -2.60
N VAL A 54 18.32 29.51 -3.87
CA VAL A 54 17.45 29.08 -4.97
C VAL A 54 17.56 27.58 -5.21
N TRP A 55 18.76 26.99 -5.07
CA TRP A 55 18.92 25.54 -5.15
C TRP A 55 18.15 24.82 -4.05
N TYR A 56 18.21 25.30 -2.81
CA TYR A 56 17.45 24.71 -1.72
C TYR A 56 15.95 24.86 -1.91
N MET A 57 15.46 25.98 -2.47
CA MET A 57 14.05 26.11 -2.84
C MET A 57 13.62 25.10 -3.91
N ILE A 58 14.45 24.85 -4.92
CA ILE A 58 14.15 23.86 -5.97
C ILE A 58 14.11 22.45 -5.39
N ILE A 59 15.10 22.10 -4.56
CA ILE A 59 15.17 20.82 -3.87
C ILE A 59 13.93 20.62 -2.98
N ASP A 60 13.60 21.61 -2.17
CA ASP A 60 12.43 21.57 -1.30
C ASP A 60 11.15 21.40 -2.11
N PHE A 61 10.96 22.19 -3.18
CA PHE A 61 9.81 22.08 -4.06
C PHE A 61 9.65 20.68 -4.68
N ALA A 62 10.76 20.05 -5.11
CA ALA A 62 10.74 18.71 -5.69
C ALA A 62 10.30 17.62 -4.69
N ASN A 63 10.45 17.86 -3.38
CA ASN A 63 10.12 16.92 -2.32
C ASN A 63 8.69 17.09 -1.77
N ARG A 64 7.97 18.17 -2.10
CA ARG A 64 6.70 18.55 -1.42
C ARG A 64 5.50 17.66 -1.75
N TYR A 65 5.49 16.97 -2.89
CA TYR A 65 4.31 16.29 -3.42
C TYR A 65 4.53 14.77 -3.56
N PRO A 66 4.53 14.03 -2.42
CA PRO A 66 4.81 12.60 -2.42
C PRO A 66 3.81 11.77 -3.24
N GLU A 67 2.59 12.27 -3.43
CA GLU A 67 1.56 11.63 -4.28
C GLU A 67 1.94 11.52 -5.76
N ASN A 68 2.92 12.31 -6.22
CA ASN A 68 3.43 12.26 -7.59
C ASN A 68 4.72 11.44 -7.71
N HIS A 69 5.19 10.85 -6.61
CA HIS A 69 6.41 10.06 -6.62
C HIS A 69 6.19 8.72 -7.32
N GLN A 70 7.16 8.33 -8.14
CA GLN A 70 7.17 7.04 -8.82
C GLN A 70 8.10 6.09 -8.08
N TYR A 71 7.53 5.02 -7.53
CA TYR A 71 8.25 3.99 -6.79
C TYR A 71 8.39 2.72 -7.60
N PHE A 72 9.49 2.02 -7.39
CA PHE A 72 9.76 0.71 -7.98
C PHE A 72 10.35 -0.22 -6.93
N LEU A 73 9.98 -1.49 -7.00
CA LEU A 73 10.73 -2.54 -6.32
C LEU A 73 12.00 -2.83 -7.11
N VAL A 74 13.13 -2.86 -6.41
CA VAL A 74 14.44 -3.17 -6.98
C VAL A 74 15.21 -4.16 -6.10
N LEU A 75 16.12 -4.89 -6.72
CA LEU A 75 16.99 -5.88 -6.08
C LEU A 75 18.45 -5.49 -6.31
N PRO A 76 19.32 -5.43 -5.29
CA PRO A 76 20.72 -5.11 -5.51
C PRO A 76 21.40 -6.26 -6.28
N LYS A 77 22.25 -5.90 -7.26
CA LYS A 77 22.95 -6.86 -8.12
C LYS A 77 24.45 -6.84 -7.89
N LEU A 78 25.07 -5.66 -8.04
CA LEU A 78 26.51 -5.49 -7.89
C LEU A 78 26.86 -4.03 -7.58
N LEU A 79 28.05 -3.84 -7.03
CA LEU A 79 28.72 -2.54 -6.96
C LEU A 79 29.69 -2.44 -8.14
N GLN A 80 29.54 -1.41 -8.96
CA GLN A 80 30.41 -1.17 -10.12
C GLN A 80 31.30 0.03 -9.86
N THR A 81 32.62 -0.17 -9.82
CA THR A 81 33.58 0.94 -9.72
C THR A 81 33.85 1.53 -11.10
N ASN A 82 33.48 2.79 -11.29
CA ASN A 82 33.70 3.55 -12.52
C ASN A 82 34.60 4.77 -12.24
N ALA A 83 35.03 5.49 -13.29
CA ALA A 83 35.85 6.69 -13.14
C ALA A 83 35.18 7.80 -12.29
N GLY A 84 33.84 7.78 -12.20
CA GLY A 84 33.05 8.70 -11.37
C GLY A 84 32.82 8.23 -9.92
N GLY A 85 33.42 7.11 -9.52
CA GLY A 85 33.19 6.45 -8.23
C GLY A 85 32.35 5.18 -8.36
N ASP A 86 31.95 4.65 -7.21
CA ASP A 86 31.16 3.42 -7.14
C ASP A 86 29.68 3.67 -7.44
N GLU A 87 29.09 2.81 -8.26
CA GLU A 87 27.68 2.82 -8.62
C GLU A 87 27.00 1.54 -8.16
N LEU A 88 25.90 1.70 -7.41
CA LEU A 88 25.05 0.56 -7.04
C LEU A 88 24.15 0.22 -8.22
N VAL A 89 24.31 -0.98 -8.76
CA VAL A 89 23.49 -1.50 -9.84
C VAL A 89 22.40 -2.38 -9.24
N CYS A 90 21.15 -2.09 -9.57
CA CYS A 90 19.98 -2.85 -9.15
C CYS A 90 19.19 -3.38 -10.34
N GLU A 91 18.54 -4.52 -10.16
CA GLU A 91 17.54 -5.06 -11.07
C GLU A 91 16.15 -4.59 -10.64
N ARG A 92 15.38 -4.08 -11.60
CA ARG A 92 14.02 -3.60 -11.32
C ARG A 92 13.01 -4.72 -11.56
N PHE A 93 12.11 -4.92 -10.59
CA PHE A 93 10.94 -5.76 -10.78
C PHE A 93 9.92 -5.03 -11.67
N LYS A 94 9.49 -5.69 -12.74
CA LYS A 94 8.45 -5.15 -13.63
C LYS A 94 7.04 -5.42 -13.12
N ARG A 95 6.84 -6.62 -12.60
CA ARG A 95 5.57 -7.18 -12.19
C ARG A 95 5.81 -8.13 -11.04
N TRP A 96 4.80 -8.29 -10.20
CA TRP A 96 4.77 -9.19 -9.06
C TRP A 96 3.31 -9.60 -8.83
N LEU A 97 3.09 -10.63 -8.00
CA LEU A 97 1.75 -10.92 -7.49
C LEU A 97 1.31 -9.77 -6.56
N PRO A 98 0.14 -9.14 -6.79
CA PRO A 98 -0.30 -8.02 -5.99
C PRO A 98 -0.35 -8.36 -4.50
N PHE A 99 0.28 -7.54 -3.68
CA PHE A 99 0.31 -7.69 -2.22
C PHE A 99 -1.09 -7.44 -1.63
N CYS A 100 -1.93 -6.69 -2.34
CA CYS A 100 -3.34 -6.50 -1.97
C CYS A 100 -4.21 -7.76 -2.05
N ASP A 101 -3.76 -8.82 -2.72
CA ASP A 101 -4.53 -10.06 -2.93
C ASP A 101 -4.29 -11.09 -1.82
N ILE A 102 -3.49 -10.75 -0.80
CA ILE A 102 -3.21 -11.60 0.35
C ILE A 102 -4.50 -11.82 1.15
N LYS A 103 -4.82 -13.07 1.45
CA LYS A 103 -6.07 -13.44 2.13
C LYS A 103 -5.92 -13.92 3.57
N THR A 104 -4.71 -14.30 3.97
CA THR A 104 -4.44 -14.96 5.25
C THR A 104 -3.25 -14.30 5.95
N LEU A 105 -3.21 -14.32 7.29
CA LEU A 105 -2.06 -13.83 8.09
C LEU A 105 -0.75 -14.47 7.62
N LYS A 106 -0.83 -15.73 7.31
CA LYS A 106 0.27 -16.52 6.79
C LYS A 106 0.74 -16.13 5.39
N GLY A 107 -0.18 -15.78 4.51
CA GLY A 107 0.18 -15.20 3.21
C GLY A 107 0.90 -13.86 3.42
N PHE A 108 0.48 -13.08 4.40
CA PHE A 108 1.14 -11.84 4.80
C PHE A 108 2.57 -12.11 5.29
N GLU A 109 2.75 -13.04 6.23
CA GLU A 109 4.07 -13.47 6.73
C GLU A 109 4.98 -13.99 5.62
N MET A 110 4.41 -14.73 4.66
CA MET A 110 5.16 -15.25 3.53
C MET A 110 5.63 -14.13 2.58
N PHE A 111 4.76 -13.17 2.25
CA PHE A 111 5.17 -12.02 1.44
C PHE A 111 6.20 -11.17 2.17
N GLN A 112 6.05 -11.00 3.48
CA GLN A 112 7.03 -10.33 4.34
C GLN A 112 8.39 -11.05 4.29
N PHE A 113 8.38 -12.39 4.33
CA PHE A 113 9.59 -13.20 4.18
C PHE A 113 10.24 -13.00 2.80
N PHE A 114 9.47 -13.02 1.71
CA PHE A 114 10.02 -12.81 0.36
C PHE A 114 10.58 -11.41 0.13
N LEU A 115 10.07 -10.38 0.82
CA LEU A 115 10.67 -9.05 0.78
C LEU A 115 12.07 -9.05 1.41
N ALA A 116 12.27 -9.79 2.49
CA ALA A 116 13.56 -9.91 3.16
C ALA A 116 14.52 -10.87 2.45
N HIS A 117 14.00 -11.94 1.84
CA HIS A 117 14.78 -13.07 1.30
C HIS A 117 14.28 -13.49 -0.10
N PRO A 118 14.38 -12.63 -1.12
CA PRO A 118 13.79 -12.89 -2.44
C PRO A 118 14.44 -14.07 -3.18
N ASP A 119 15.73 -14.36 -2.93
CA ASP A 119 16.44 -15.48 -3.56
C ASP A 119 16.16 -16.83 -2.88
N GLU A 120 15.67 -16.82 -1.63
CA GLU A 120 15.36 -18.07 -0.92
C GLU A 120 14.13 -18.79 -1.49
N SER A 121 13.39 -18.16 -2.42
CA SER A 121 12.26 -18.79 -3.09
C SER A 121 12.62 -20.04 -3.90
N ASP A 122 13.87 -20.12 -4.36
CA ASP A 122 14.36 -21.23 -5.16
C ASP A 122 15.09 -22.27 -4.29
N ASN A 123 15.12 -22.10 -2.96
CA ASN A 123 15.83 -23.01 -2.07
C ASN A 123 15.02 -24.30 -1.85
N PRO A 124 15.46 -25.46 -2.37
CA PRO A 124 14.77 -26.74 -2.19
C PRO A 124 14.75 -27.22 -0.72
N ASN A 125 15.51 -26.57 0.17
CA ASN A 125 15.58 -26.89 1.60
C ASN A 125 14.60 -26.10 2.47
N LEU A 126 13.83 -25.16 1.91
CA LEU A 126 12.65 -24.65 2.62
C LEU A 126 11.70 -25.83 2.80
N ASP A 127 11.75 -26.44 4.00
CA ASP A 127 11.03 -27.67 4.32
C ASP A 127 9.59 -27.52 3.82
N PRO A 128 9.18 -28.31 2.80
CA PRO A 128 7.83 -28.29 2.31
C PRO A 128 6.83 -28.51 3.43
N LYS A 129 7.21 -29.10 4.58
CA LYS A 129 6.38 -29.22 5.77
C LYS A 129 6.16 -27.89 6.49
N ARG A 130 7.18 -27.02 6.64
CA ARG A 130 6.99 -25.65 7.14
C ARG A 130 6.00 -24.88 6.27
N LEU A 131 6.04 -25.09 4.96
CA LEU A 131 5.14 -24.47 4.00
C LEU A 131 3.86 -25.30 3.69
N ARG A 132 3.68 -26.52 4.21
CA ARG A 132 2.47 -27.36 4.01
C ARG A 132 1.45 -27.19 5.12
N PHE A 133 1.88 -26.82 6.33
CA PHE A 133 0.97 -26.33 7.38
C PHE A 133 0.21 -25.06 6.95
N PHE A 134 0.53 -24.52 5.77
CA PHE A 134 0.18 -23.20 5.35
C PHE A 134 -1.00 -23.13 4.37
N TYR A 135 -1.37 -24.26 3.76
CA TYR A 135 -2.29 -24.26 2.63
C TYR A 135 -3.24 -25.45 2.70
N HIS A 136 -4.37 -25.25 3.36
CA HIS A 136 -5.61 -25.97 3.08
C HIS A 136 -6.73 -24.93 3.19
N PRO A 137 -7.56 -24.68 2.13
CA PRO A 137 -7.86 -25.56 1.00
C PRO A 137 -7.60 -24.96 -0.42
N TYR A 138 -6.58 -24.12 -0.63
CA TYR A 138 -6.23 -23.60 -1.98
C TYR A 138 -4.83 -24.05 -2.45
N PRO A 139 -4.59 -24.16 -3.78
CA PRO A 139 -3.68 -25.14 -4.37
C PRO A 139 -2.19 -24.85 -4.18
N SER A 140 -1.54 -25.72 -3.41
CA SER A 140 -0.39 -26.59 -3.73
C SER A 140 0.91 -26.05 -4.39
N ALA A 141 1.07 -24.76 -4.63
CA ALA A 141 2.38 -24.25 -5.05
C ALA A 141 2.71 -22.89 -4.43
N ILE A 142 3.72 -22.92 -3.55
CA ILE A 142 4.36 -21.72 -2.99
C ILE A 142 5.14 -21.08 -4.14
N PHE A 143 4.61 -19.99 -4.70
CA PHE A 143 5.34 -19.18 -5.65
C PHE A 143 5.79 -17.92 -4.95
N SER A 144 7.06 -17.57 -5.08
CA SER A 144 7.51 -16.22 -4.75
C SER A 144 6.69 -15.22 -5.57
N PRO A 145 6.26 -14.10 -4.97
CA PRO A 145 5.55 -13.05 -5.70
C PRO A 145 6.39 -12.46 -6.83
N PHE A 146 7.69 -12.74 -6.84
CA PHE A 146 8.67 -12.29 -7.83
C PHE A 146 9.10 -13.39 -8.81
N SER A 147 8.67 -14.64 -8.60
CA SER A 147 9.16 -15.79 -9.38
C SER A 147 8.80 -15.67 -10.85
N SER A 148 9.78 -15.99 -11.71
CA SER A 148 9.56 -16.01 -13.15
C SER A 148 8.90 -17.27 -13.68
N SER A 149 8.78 -18.29 -12.83
CA SER A 149 8.26 -19.61 -13.18
C SER A 149 6.74 -19.70 -13.15
N ILE A 150 6.06 -18.66 -12.65
CA ILE A 150 4.61 -18.59 -12.79
C ILE A 150 4.34 -18.42 -14.27
N SER A 151 3.70 -19.41 -14.90
CA SER A 151 3.42 -19.51 -16.34
C SER A 151 2.53 -18.39 -16.91
N PHE A 152 2.39 -17.29 -16.20
CA PHE A 152 2.01 -16.01 -16.74
C PHE A 152 3.23 -15.42 -17.49
N PRO A 153 3.13 -15.06 -18.78
CA PRO A 153 4.27 -14.69 -19.63
C PRO A 153 4.91 -13.31 -19.30
N PHE A 154 5.09 -12.96 -18.02
CA PHE A 154 5.07 -11.57 -17.57
C PHE A 154 6.16 -11.14 -16.58
N SER A 155 7.00 -12.03 -16.09
CA SER A 155 8.16 -11.70 -15.24
C SER A 155 9.42 -11.52 -16.09
N SER A 156 9.60 -10.36 -16.71
CA SER A 156 10.89 -9.97 -17.28
C SER A 156 11.54 -8.91 -16.40
N PHE A 157 12.72 -9.19 -15.84
CA PHE A 157 13.66 -8.12 -15.53
C PHE A 157 14.07 -7.51 -16.87
N ASP A 158 13.96 -6.20 -17.03
CA ASP A 158 14.11 -5.58 -18.35
C ASP A 158 14.95 -4.31 -18.33
N SER A 159 15.24 -3.82 -17.13
CA SER A 159 16.05 -2.62 -16.96
C SER A 159 16.81 -2.75 -15.67
N THR A 160 18.13 -2.70 -15.76
CA THR A 160 18.96 -2.33 -14.62
C THR A 160 18.80 -0.83 -14.37
N CYS A 161 18.81 -0.43 -13.11
CA CYS A 161 19.08 0.95 -12.74
C CYS A 161 20.44 0.99 -12.05
N ALA A 162 21.20 2.03 -12.34
CA ALA A 162 22.47 2.30 -11.68
C ALA A 162 22.41 3.73 -11.13
N PHE A 163 22.91 3.92 -9.91
CA PHE A 163 23.06 5.24 -9.33
C PHE A 163 24.33 5.29 -8.46
N PRO A 164 25.00 6.45 -8.37
CA PRO A 164 26.22 6.57 -7.57
C PRO A 164 25.94 6.26 -6.09
N ALA A 165 26.75 5.38 -5.49
CA ALA A 165 26.61 4.97 -4.09
C ALA A 165 26.76 6.16 -3.13
N ALA A 166 27.56 7.16 -3.50
CA ALA A 166 27.70 8.41 -2.75
C ALA A 166 26.36 9.16 -2.53
N LEU A 167 25.35 8.95 -3.40
CA LEU A 167 24.03 9.56 -3.22
C LEU A 167 23.28 9.00 -2.01
N LEU A 168 23.64 7.82 -1.50
CA LEU A 168 23.03 7.27 -0.28
C LEU A 168 23.31 8.14 0.95
N ALA A 169 24.40 8.93 0.93
CA ALA A 169 24.72 9.91 1.95
C ALA A 169 23.85 11.19 1.86
N SER A 170 23.10 11.37 0.77
CA SER A 170 22.24 12.55 0.58
C SER A 170 21.20 12.67 1.70
N LYS A 171 20.82 13.91 2.00
CA LYS A 171 19.67 14.18 2.89
C LYS A 171 18.36 13.70 2.29
N ILE A 172 18.27 13.63 0.96
CA ILE A 172 17.07 13.18 0.25
C ILE A 172 17.13 11.66 0.10
N LYS A 173 16.17 10.99 0.73
CA LYS A 173 16.14 9.53 0.78
C LYS A 173 15.32 8.99 -0.40
N PHE A 174 16.02 8.33 -1.32
CA PHE A 174 15.41 7.79 -2.54
C PHE A 174 15.44 6.26 -2.59
N LEU A 175 16.16 5.58 -1.70
CA LEU A 175 16.25 4.12 -1.64
C LEU A 175 15.98 3.65 -0.20
N HIS A 176 15.09 2.68 -0.05
CA HIS A 176 14.62 2.20 1.25
C HIS A 176 14.66 0.67 1.33
N VAL A 177 14.98 0.17 2.53
CA VAL A 177 15.08 -1.26 2.89
C VAL A 177 14.13 -1.58 4.05
N GLU A 178 14.13 -2.85 4.48
CA GLU A 178 13.27 -3.36 5.56
C GLU A 178 11.80 -3.06 5.25
N LEU A 179 11.41 -3.48 4.04
CA LEU A 179 10.07 -3.26 3.52
C LEU A 179 9.07 -4.14 4.24
N THR A 180 7.89 -3.58 4.46
CA THR A 180 6.72 -4.34 4.90
C THR A 180 5.70 -4.49 3.77
N VAL A 181 4.78 -5.45 3.89
CA VAL A 181 3.64 -5.57 2.98
C VAL A 181 2.85 -4.25 2.85
N PRO A 182 2.50 -3.54 3.94
CA PRO A 182 1.94 -2.18 3.90
C PRO A 182 2.78 -1.19 3.07
N ASP A 183 4.11 -1.20 3.19
CA ASP A 183 4.99 -0.28 2.45
C ASP A 183 4.86 -0.50 0.93
N VAL A 184 4.79 -1.76 0.48
CA VAL A 184 4.63 -2.11 -0.94
C VAL A 184 3.26 -1.68 -1.44
N ILE A 185 2.18 -2.01 -0.72
CA ILE A 185 0.82 -1.63 -1.11
C ILE A 185 0.69 -0.11 -1.20
N LYS A 186 1.20 0.61 -0.19
CA LYS A 186 1.12 2.07 -0.10
C LYS A 186 1.88 2.77 -1.22
N ASN A 187 3.15 2.41 -1.43
CA ASN A 187 4.04 3.19 -2.29
C ASN A 187 4.11 2.65 -3.73
N VAL A 188 3.95 1.34 -3.94
CA VAL A 188 4.18 0.71 -5.25
C VAL A 188 2.87 0.28 -5.92
N GLU A 189 1.84 -0.06 -5.15
CA GLU A 189 0.52 -0.47 -5.68
C GLU A 189 -0.53 0.65 -5.63
N ASP A 190 -0.12 1.91 -5.45
CA ASP A 190 -0.98 3.09 -5.34
C ASP A 190 -2.05 2.98 -4.23
N GLY A 191 -1.78 2.23 -3.17
CA GLY A 191 -2.74 1.93 -2.11
C GLY A 191 -3.97 1.13 -2.59
N LYS A 192 -3.90 0.48 -3.77
CA LYS A 192 -4.97 -0.37 -4.31
C LYS A 192 -5.09 -1.62 -3.46
N CYS A 193 -5.96 -1.57 -2.46
CA CYS A 193 -6.30 -2.74 -1.67
C CYS A 193 -7.78 -3.11 -1.86
N ASP A 194 -8.03 -4.33 -2.30
CA ASP A 194 -9.39 -4.83 -2.53
C ASP A 194 -10.18 -5.03 -1.24
N CYS A 195 -9.48 -5.28 -0.12
CA CYS A 195 -10.11 -5.40 1.20
C CYS A 195 -10.76 -4.09 1.64
N CYS A 196 -10.06 -2.95 1.51
CA CYS A 196 -10.51 -1.65 2.02
C CYS A 196 -10.86 -0.61 0.95
N LEU A 197 -10.74 -0.95 -0.34
CA LEU A 197 -11.00 -0.06 -1.48
C LEU A 197 -10.25 1.28 -1.37
N ARG A 198 -8.96 1.21 -0.99
CA ARG A 198 -8.04 2.36 -0.79
C ARG A 198 -8.41 3.32 0.33
N LYS A 199 -9.28 2.92 1.25
CA LYS A 199 -9.65 3.77 2.41
C LYS A 199 -8.87 3.46 3.67
N HIS A 200 -8.10 2.37 3.65
CA HIS A 200 -7.30 1.91 4.78
C HIS A 200 -8.13 1.54 6.03
N VAL A 201 -9.46 1.62 5.92
CA VAL A 201 -10.43 1.18 6.92
C VAL A 201 -11.41 0.18 6.30
N ILE A 202 -11.90 -0.74 7.12
CA ILE A 202 -12.88 -1.76 6.73
C ILE A 202 -14.04 -1.65 7.72
N GLY A 203 -15.27 -1.57 7.19
CA GLY A 203 -16.49 -1.59 7.98
C GLY A 203 -17.04 -3.00 8.11
N THR A 204 -17.54 -3.35 9.29
CA THR A 204 -18.10 -4.68 9.61
C THR A 204 -19.62 -4.74 9.47
N ASP A 205 -20.25 -3.59 9.25
CA ASP A 205 -21.70 -3.39 9.23
C ASP A 205 -22.43 -4.18 8.12
N PHE A 206 -21.76 -5.07 7.36
CA PHE A 206 -22.33 -5.75 6.20
C PHE A 206 -21.99 -7.25 6.09
N LYS A 207 -22.87 -8.10 6.63
CA LYS A 207 -22.96 -9.54 6.32
C LYS A 207 -23.50 -9.86 4.89
N GLY A 208 -23.47 -8.91 3.95
CA GLY A 208 -23.98 -9.08 2.59
C GLY A 208 -23.03 -9.87 1.65
N ARG A 209 -23.22 -9.77 0.32
CA ARG A 209 -22.43 -10.43 -0.77
C ARG A 209 -20.89 -10.34 -0.66
N GLN A 210 -20.36 -9.62 0.33
CA GLN A 210 -18.94 -9.46 0.65
C GLN A 210 -18.44 -10.33 1.82
N GLY A 211 -19.19 -11.34 2.29
CA GLY A 211 -18.74 -12.25 3.36
C GLY A 211 -17.32 -12.81 3.17
N ASN A 212 -16.88 -13.00 1.92
CA ASN A 212 -15.51 -13.44 1.62
C ASN A 212 -14.42 -12.45 2.03
N ARG A 213 -14.65 -11.12 1.96
CA ARG A 213 -13.66 -10.11 2.36
C ARG A 213 -13.52 -10.00 3.88
N TRP A 214 -14.64 -10.17 4.59
CA TRP A 214 -14.65 -10.21 6.04
C TRP A 214 -13.93 -11.46 6.57
N ASN A 215 -14.13 -12.62 5.91
CA ASN A 215 -13.38 -13.84 6.25
C ASN A 215 -11.87 -13.64 6.03
N THR A 216 -11.46 -12.98 4.95
CA THR A 216 -10.05 -12.60 4.73
C THR A 216 -9.51 -11.67 5.82
N PHE A 217 -10.29 -10.67 6.25
CA PHE A 217 -9.90 -9.81 7.37
C PHE A 217 -9.68 -10.61 8.66
N TRP A 218 -10.58 -11.55 8.98
CA TRP A 218 -10.45 -12.41 10.16
C TRP A 218 -9.25 -13.36 10.10
N GLU A 219 -9.01 -13.96 8.94
CA GLU A 219 -7.85 -14.83 8.73
C GLU A 219 -6.52 -14.06 8.87
N LEU A 220 -6.52 -12.74 8.69
CA LEU A 220 -5.37 -11.86 8.92
C LEU A 220 -5.17 -11.47 10.39
N LEU A 221 -6.17 -11.69 11.25
CA LEU A 221 -6.16 -11.32 12.67
C LEU A 221 -6.13 -12.52 13.62
N ASP A 222 -5.66 -13.67 13.12
CA ASP A 222 -5.47 -14.90 13.89
C ASP A 222 -6.78 -15.44 14.53
N GLY A 223 -7.90 -15.30 13.81
CA GLY A 223 -9.15 -15.98 14.19
C GLY A 223 -9.76 -15.52 15.51
N LEU A 224 -9.61 -14.23 15.85
CA LEU A 224 -10.45 -13.58 16.87
C LEU A 224 -11.91 -14.01 16.70
N SER A 225 -12.56 -14.39 17.81
CA SER A 225 -13.83 -15.13 17.83
C SER A 225 -14.97 -14.38 17.13
N ASP A 226 -16.01 -15.12 16.71
CA ASP A 226 -17.24 -14.78 15.95
C ASP A 226 -18.10 -13.59 16.45
N TRP A 227 -17.51 -12.61 17.15
CA TRP A 227 -18.23 -11.48 17.70
C TRP A 227 -18.68 -10.52 16.61
N TYR A 228 -19.94 -10.12 16.76
CA TYR A 228 -20.65 -9.16 15.93
C TYR A 228 -20.11 -7.76 16.19
N MET A 229 -18.82 -7.52 15.96
CA MET A 229 -18.30 -6.16 15.98
C MET A 229 -19.02 -5.40 14.86
N THR A 230 -19.75 -4.35 15.22
CA THR A 230 -20.33 -3.36 14.30
C THR A 230 -19.49 -2.10 14.43
N GLY A 231 -18.73 -1.74 13.38
CA GLY A 231 -17.76 -0.65 13.46
C GLY A 231 -16.83 -0.59 12.25
N PHE A 232 -15.89 0.34 12.29
CA PHE A 232 -14.80 0.44 11.32
C PHE A 232 -13.49 0.03 12.00
N PHE A 233 -12.58 -0.60 11.27
CA PHE A 233 -11.27 -1.00 11.78
C PHE A 233 -10.20 -0.71 10.74
N PHE A 234 -8.94 -0.61 11.14
CA PHE A 234 -7.88 -0.48 10.15
C PHE A 234 -7.77 -1.72 9.28
N CYS A 235 -7.45 -1.52 8.02
CA CYS A 235 -7.18 -2.61 7.10
C CYS A 235 -5.83 -3.26 7.43
N PRO A 236 -5.79 -4.53 7.85
CA PRO A 236 -4.54 -5.18 8.28
C PRO A 236 -3.50 -5.27 7.17
N LEU A 237 -3.91 -5.35 5.90
CA LEU A 237 -2.98 -5.34 4.77
C LEU A 237 -2.37 -3.95 4.51
N CYS A 238 -3.17 -2.89 4.59
CA CYS A 238 -2.72 -1.55 4.25
C CYS A 238 -1.98 -0.84 5.38
N VAL A 239 -2.43 -1.07 6.62
CA VAL A 239 -1.95 -0.35 7.79
C VAL A 239 -1.03 -1.23 8.63
N GLY A 240 -1.26 -2.55 8.60
CA GLY A 240 -0.54 -3.54 9.41
C GLY A 240 -1.49 -4.28 10.37
N PRO A 241 -1.27 -5.59 10.61
CA PRO A 241 -2.12 -6.38 11.50
C PRO A 241 -2.09 -5.89 12.96
N GLU A 242 -0.95 -5.38 13.42
CA GLU A 242 -0.78 -4.80 14.75
C GLU A 242 -1.68 -3.58 14.98
N HIS A 243 -1.76 -2.69 13.99
CA HIS A 243 -2.63 -1.51 14.07
C HIS A 243 -4.10 -1.88 13.92
N ALA A 244 -4.42 -2.86 13.07
CA ALA A 244 -5.77 -3.39 12.99
C ALA A 244 -6.23 -3.95 14.36
N ARG A 245 -5.37 -4.72 15.05
CA ARG A 245 -5.64 -5.20 16.41
C ARG A 245 -5.77 -4.06 17.42
N GLU A 246 -4.88 -3.05 17.38
CA GLU A 246 -5.00 -1.83 18.20
C GLU A 246 -6.38 -1.16 18.02
N SER A 247 -6.85 -1.05 16.78
CA SER A 247 -8.17 -0.45 16.51
C SER A 247 -9.33 -1.25 17.08
N ILE A 248 -9.20 -2.58 17.14
CA ILE A 248 -10.18 -3.47 17.76
C ILE A 248 -10.13 -3.33 19.27
N ASP A 249 -8.95 -3.39 19.86
CA ASP A 249 -8.75 -3.27 21.30
C ASP A 249 -9.31 -1.94 21.83
N VAL A 250 -9.10 -0.83 21.11
CA VAL A 250 -9.69 0.47 21.46
C VAL A 250 -11.22 0.43 21.36
N HIS A 251 -11.77 -0.15 20.30
CA HIS A 251 -13.23 -0.27 20.13
C HIS A 251 -13.87 -1.09 21.26
N GLU A 252 -13.21 -2.15 21.72
CA GLU A 252 -13.74 -3.04 22.77
C GLU A 252 -13.53 -2.51 24.19
N SER A 253 -12.38 -1.89 24.45
CA SER A 253 -11.97 -1.49 25.80
C SER A 253 -12.45 -0.10 26.20
N THR A 254 -12.76 0.76 25.24
CA THR A 254 -13.12 2.15 25.52
C THR A 254 -14.62 2.38 25.47
N SER A 255 -15.10 3.29 26.32
CA SER A 255 -16.49 3.76 26.31
C SER A 255 -16.70 4.90 25.30
N LEU A 256 -15.91 4.93 24.23
CA LEU A 256 -16.05 5.93 23.18
C LEU A 256 -17.39 5.74 22.48
N SER A 257 -18.10 6.84 22.27
CA SER A 257 -19.18 6.87 21.30
C SER A 257 -18.66 6.50 19.91
N ARG A 258 -19.57 6.11 19.02
CA ARG A 258 -19.22 5.77 17.63
C ARG A 258 -18.49 6.92 16.93
N GLU A 259 -18.92 8.15 17.19
CA GLU A 259 -18.36 9.38 16.61
C GLU A 259 -16.95 9.65 17.14
N GLU A 260 -16.73 9.48 18.44
CA GLU A 260 -15.40 9.63 19.06
C GLU A 260 -14.42 8.57 18.57
N TYR A 261 -14.86 7.31 18.49
CA TYR A 261 -14.04 6.23 17.96
C TYR A 261 -13.68 6.45 16.48
N ASN A 262 -14.64 6.90 15.68
CA ASN A 262 -14.38 7.29 14.30
C ASN A 262 -13.35 8.42 14.22
N SER A 263 -13.50 9.49 15.02
CA SER A 263 -12.51 10.56 15.06
C SER A 263 -11.12 10.02 15.40
N TRP A 264 -11.04 9.17 16.43
CA TRP A 264 -9.80 8.52 16.83
C TRP A 264 -9.16 7.72 15.69
N LEU A 265 -9.94 6.92 14.94
CA LEU A 265 -9.45 6.16 13.78
C LEU A 265 -8.80 7.07 12.73
N LEU A 266 -9.45 8.19 12.39
CA LEU A 266 -8.93 9.11 11.38
C LEU A 266 -7.67 9.82 11.84
N ASP A 267 -7.67 10.32 13.08
CA ASP A 267 -6.51 11.00 13.65
C ASP A 267 -5.32 10.04 13.74
N ARG A 268 -5.60 8.77 14.08
CA ARG A 268 -4.59 7.71 14.12
C ARG A 268 -4.06 7.35 12.73
N LEU A 269 -4.91 7.22 11.70
CA LEU A 269 -4.45 7.04 10.31
C LEU A 269 -3.55 8.18 9.83
N GLU A 270 -3.93 9.41 10.13
CA GLU A 270 -3.16 10.60 9.79
C GLU A 270 -1.80 10.59 10.51
N SER A 271 -1.75 10.18 11.78
CA SER A 271 -0.50 10.00 12.53
C SER A 271 0.43 8.93 11.93
N LEU A 272 -0.14 7.92 11.25
CA LEU A 272 0.59 6.89 10.52
C LEU A 272 0.98 7.34 9.09
N GLY A 273 0.72 8.61 8.75
CA GLY A 273 1.05 9.20 7.47
C GLY A 273 0.16 8.73 6.32
N PHE A 274 -1.08 8.33 6.61
CA PHE A 274 -2.11 8.10 5.60
C PHE A 274 -2.95 9.36 5.39
N LYS A 275 -3.43 9.55 4.16
CA LYS A 275 -4.36 10.64 3.86
C LYS A 275 -5.68 10.37 4.57
N ARG A 276 -6.18 11.34 5.34
CA ARG A 276 -7.48 11.29 6.00
C ARG A 276 -8.59 10.99 4.98
N PRO A 277 -9.26 9.82 5.04
CA PRO A 277 -10.41 9.55 4.17
C PRO A 277 -11.59 10.42 4.59
N ARG A 278 -12.44 10.79 3.63
CA ARG A 278 -13.77 11.33 3.94
C ARG A 278 -14.68 10.15 4.29
N TRP A 279 -15.49 10.27 5.34
CA TRP A 279 -16.41 9.20 5.76
C TRP A 279 -17.41 8.80 4.69
N GLU A 280 -17.88 9.78 3.92
CA GLU A 280 -18.75 9.58 2.75
C GLU A 280 -18.11 8.66 1.70
N ASP A 281 -16.78 8.68 1.62
CA ASP A 281 -16.01 7.85 0.70
C ASP A 281 -15.67 6.47 1.29
N VAL A 282 -15.79 6.28 2.61
CA VAL A 282 -15.57 4.97 3.22
C VAL A 282 -16.68 4.04 2.71
N PRO A 283 -16.33 2.96 2.00
CA PRO A 283 -17.31 2.04 1.45
C PRO A 283 -18.27 1.60 2.55
N TYR A 284 -19.56 1.70 2.24
CA TYR A 284 -20.61 1.19 3.10
C TYR A 284 -20.60 1.86 4.48
N SER A 285 -20.50 3.20 4.54
CA SER A 285 -20.88 3.87 5.78
C SER A 285 -22.33 3.52 6.13
N LEU A 286 -22.61 3.27 7.41
CA LEU A 286 -23.99 3.03 7.87
C LEU A 286 -24.91 4.14 7.36
N GLU A 287 -24.42 5.37 7.30
CA GLU A 287 -25.11 6.52 6.72
C GLU A 287 -25.44 6.34 5.23
N LYS A 288 -24.51 5.86 4.40
CA LYS A 288 -24.77 5.59 2.97
C LYS A 288 -25.79 4.47 2.80
N TRP A 289 -25.77 3.46 3.67
CA TRP A 289 -26.77 2.40 3.65
C TRP A 289 -28.13 2.86 4.17
N LEU A 290 -28.19 3.57 5.30
CA LEU A 290 -29.40 4.18 5.84
C LEU A 290 -30.02 5.15 4.83
N TRP A 291 -29.20 5.96 4.17
CA TRP A 291 -29.62 6.82 3.06
C TRP A 291 -30.16 6.00 1.88
N SER A 292 -29.50 4.90 1.52
CA SER A 292 -29.97 4.00 0.45
C SER A 292 -31.29 3.32 0.83
N MET A 293 -31.45 2.89 2.08
CA MET A 293 -32.66 2.26 2.60
C MET A 293 -33.81 3.26 2.72
N GLN A 294 -33.54 4.48 3.19
CA GLN A 294 -34.50 5.56 3.22
C GLN A 294 -34.96 5.90 1.79
N LYS A 295 -34.03 6.00 0.84
CA LYS A 295 -34.35 6.25 -0.57
C LYS A 295 -35.16 5.11 -1.20
N LEU A 296 -34.85 3.85 -0.88
CA LEU A 296 -35.65 2.70 -1.31
C LEU A 296 -37.05 2.71 -0.70
N SER A 297 -37.17 3.09 0.59
CA SER A 297 -38.45 3.27 1.26
C SER A 297 -39.27 4.38 0.62
N GLU A 298 -38.65 5.53 0.32
CA GLU A 298 -39.29 6.65 -0.38
C GLU A 298 -39.75 6.25 -1.79
N MET A 299 -38.93 5.49 -2.53
CA MET A 299 -39.28 4.97 -3.85
C MET A 299 -40.46 3.99 -3.79
N ALA A 300 -40.49 3.09 -2.80
CA ALA A 300 -41.60 2.14 -2.63
C ALA A 300 -42.92 2.84 -2.30
N VAL A 301 -42.87 3.87 -1.44
CA VAL A 301 -44.04 4.71 -1.13
C VAL A 301 -44.53 5.47 -2.36
N GLU A 302 -43.61 5.99 -3.18
CA GLU A 302 -43.96 6.70 -4.42
C GLU A 302 -44.54 5.77 -5.50
N GLU A 303 -44.03 4.54 -5.61
CA GLU A 303 -44.56 3.52 -6.52
C GLU A 303 -45.97 3.09 -6.12
N ASP A 304 -46.23 2.89 -4.83
CA ASP A 304 -47.57 2.60 -4.32
C ASP A 304 -48.54 3.76 -4.59
N ARG A 305 -48.11 5.01 -4.35
CA ARG A 305 -48.91 6.21 -4.67
C ARG A 305 -49.29 6.30 -6.15
N ARG A 306 -48.36 6.00 -7.07
CA ARG A 306 -48.67 5.94 -8.52
C ARG A 306 -49.69 4.87 -8.83
N ARG A 307 -49.48 3.66 -8.29
CA ARG A 307 -50.42 2.54 -8.48
C ARG A 307 -51.84 2.89 -8.05
N TRP A 308 -52.02 3.60 -6.94
CA TRP A 308 -53.33 4.07 -6.50
C TRP A 308 -53.91 5.19 -7.38
N SER A 309 -53.06 6.06 -7.91
CA SER A 309 -53.48 7.13 -8.84
C SER A 309 -53.98 6.55 -10.16
N ASP A 310 -53.32 5.52 -10.68
CA ASP A 310 -53.74 4.82 -11.90
C ASP A 310 -55.09 4.11 -11.70
N VAL A 311 -55.27 3.42 -10.56
CA VAL A 311 -56.56 2.78 -10.20
C VAL A 311 -57.69 3.80 -10.03
N ALA A 312 -57.39 4.99 -9.50
CA ALA A 312 -58.39 6.06 -9.38
C ALA A 312 -58.79 6.60 -10.76
N HIS A 313 -57.81 6.80 -11.65
CA HIS A 313 -58.07 7.30 -13.00
C HIS A 313 -58.85 6.29 -13.86
N GLU A 314 -58.57 4.99 -13.74
CA GLU A 314 -59.34 3.93 -14.40
C GLU A 314 -60.80 3.90 -13.93
N ARG A 315 -61.07 4.16 -12.65
CA ARG A 315 -62.45 4.26 -12.12
C ARG A 315 -63.20 5.47 -12.64
N GLU A 316 -62.52 6.58 -12.87
CA GLU A 316 -63.13 7.81 -13.41
C GLU A 316 -63.40 7.71 -14.91
N THR A 317 -62.60 6.94 -15.66
CA THR A 317 -62.69 6.82 -17.12
C THR A 317 -63.47 5.60 -17.62
N GLY A 318 -63.62 4.55 -16.79
CA GLY A 318 -64.32 3.31 -17.14
C GLY A 318 -65.81 3.25 -16.76
N GLY A 319 -66.39 4.36 -16.31
CA GLY A 319 -67.81 4.47 -15.94
C GLY A 319 -68.65 5.23 -16.97
N GLU A 320 -68.81 4.67 -18.17
CA GLU A 320 -69.88 5.01 -19.12
C GLU A 320 -70.63 3.76 -19.58
#